data_AF-A0A7C1M8I2-F1
#
_entry.id   AF-A0A7C1M8I2-F1
#
_cell.length_a   1.000
_cell.length_b   1.000
_cell.length_c   1.000
_cell.angle_alpha   90.00
_cell.angle_beta   90.00
_cell.angle_gamma   90.00
#
_symmetry.space_group_name_H-M   'P 1'
#
loop_
_entity.id
_entity.type
_entity.pdbx_description
1 polymer ?
#
loop_
_entity_poly.entity_id
_entity_poly.type
_entity_poly.pdbx_seq_one_letter_code
_entity_poly.pdbx_strand_id
1 'polypeptide(L)'
;MYLSIKNASVNMKLLSSSILSLSLILFSCSANRTNNDRPNVIIILTDDQGSLDVNTYGATDLFTPNLDRLASEGVRFSRFYSGSAVCSPSRACILTGMTPHSAGVPGNVSSIPGNEGMPSSMVTIAEIMKGAGYKTAHIGKWHLGYSEETMPLAQGFDYSFGHMGGCIDNYSHFFYWNGPNRHDLWENGKEIFMDGEFFPDLMYEKAENFIIKNSNNPFFLYYAINVPHYPLQPSEKWRRKYEGMEMPRRDYAAFLSTADENIGKLISLLDKLEIRDKTVIIFLSDHGHSYETRTFGGGGSAGPFRGGKTSLFEGGIRVPAIISWPGKVPEGLIRKQICHSADLLPTIAALCNIDSLPGGLEGMDISKVIIDNQSLDDRTLYWKLGSQWAVIKDNWKLIGLPVDPSGKIPLDKTRDRLFLVNLDEDSTESKNIAGEYPDIMKQMTGEYLEWIHASEEDIPVDIELNNSAMGAEISLASEPDTRYFGGGAPGLVDNVAGSRSFNDGCWLGFEGDDLEALIDLGEIRMVNSVKIRFLNNPGSWIFGPEFVDIRSSVDGKNFTGHVRLEGPFGPDKTLNIQSVVTSIEKEVRYLKIFAANIGENPVWHTEPGGKAWLFCDEIIIK
;
A
#
# COMPACT_ATOMS: atom_id res chain seq x y z
N MET A 1 -13.10 -71.99 82.98
CA MET A 1 -12.95 -70.62 82.42
C MET A 1 -11.73 -70.68 81.51
N TYR A 2 -11.80 -70.16 80.29
CA TYR A 2 -10.80 -70.30 79.21
C TYR A 2 -10.84 -71.61 78.41
N LEU A 3 -11.64 -71.58 77.35
CA LEU A 3 -11.49 -72.34 76.08
C LEU A 3 -10.60 -71.46 75.17
N SER A 4 -9.81 -71.93 74.21
CA SER A 4 -9.70 -73.21 73.54
C SER A 4 -8.37 -73.17 72.76
N ILE A 5 -7.49 -74.16 72.89
CA ILE A 5 -7.23 -75.26 71.93
C ILE A 5 -6.50 -74.86 70.64
N LYS A 6 -5.30 -75.45 70.55
CA LYS A 6 -4.38 -75.65 69.42
C LYS A 6 -5.05 -76.22 68.17
N ASN A 7 -4.51 -75.94 66.99
CA ASN A 7 -3.92 -77.00 66.14
C ASN A 7 -3.13 -76.45 64.96
N ALA A 8 -2.17 -77.28 64.55
CA ALA A 8 -1.06 -76.97 63.67
C ALA A 8 -1.33 -77.28 62.19
N SER A 9 -0.57 -76.57 61.35
CA SER A 9 -0.03 -76.94 60.03
C SER A 9 -1.00 -77.33 58.90
N VAL A 10 -0.91 -76.63 57.76
CA VAL A 10 -0.35 -77.13 56.47
C VAL A 10 -0.27 -75.97 55.47
N ASN A 11 0.79 -76.02 54.64
CA ASN A 11 1.14 -75.13 53.53
C ASN A 11 -0.01 -74.80 52.57
N MET A 12 -0.03 -73.56 52.06
CA MET A 12 -0.47 -73.29 50.70
C MET A 12 0.29 -72.10 50.10
N LYS A 13 1.21 -72.42 49.18
CA LYS A 13 1.71 -71.50 48.16
C LYS A 13 0.55 -71.15 47.22
N LEU A 14 0.67 -70.00 46.55
CA LEU A 14 -0.23 -69.39 45.57
C LEU A 14 -1.39 -68.60 46.19
N LEU A 15 -1.21 -67.27 46.29
CA LEU A 15 -2.14 -66.20 45.89
C LEU A 15 -1.68 -64.89 46.55
N SER A 16 -0.72 -64.18 45.97
CA SER A 16 -0.48 -62.77 46.33
C SER A 16 0.31 -61.98 45.27
N SER A 17 0.12 -62.31 43.99
CA SER A 17 0.76 -61.59 42.88
C SER A 17 -0.23 -60.79 42.02
N SER A 18 -1.45 -60.55 42.49
CA SER A 18 -2.52 -59.95 41.66
C SER A 18 -3.16 -58.67 42.23
N ILE A 19 -2.59 -58.07 43.28
CA ILE A 19 -3.16 -56.84 43.89
C ILE A 19 -2.22 -55.63 43.76
N LEU A 20 -0.97 -55.82 43.30
CA LEU A 20 -0.02 -54.70 43.12
C LEU A 20 0.05 -54.13 41.69
N SER A 21 -0.84 -54.58 40.79
CA SER A 21 -0.87 -54.13 39.38
C SER A 21 -2.05 -53.23 39.05
N LEU A 22 -2.97 -52.99 40.00
CA LEU A 22 -4.18 -52.20 39.76
C LEU A 22 -4.11 -50.76 40.30
N SER A 23 -3.05 -50.41 41.05
CA SER A 23 -2.84 -49.07 41.59
C SER A 23 -1.89 -48.20 40.74
N LEU A 24 -1.26 -48.76 39.70
CA LEU A 24 -0.33 -48.04 38.80
C LEU A 24 -0.97 -47.61 37.48
N ILE A 25 -2.24 -47.91 37.22
CA ILE A 25 -2.93 -47.56 35.96
C ILE A 25 -3.75 -46.25 36.10
N LEU A 26 -3.91 -45.72 37.32
CA LEU A 26 -4.70 -44.50 37.57
C LEU A 26 -3.89 -43.19 37.56
N PHE A 27 -2.59 -43.22 37.21
CA PHE A 27 -1.74 -42.02 37.14
C PHE A 27 -1.21 -41.67 35.74
N SER A 28 -1.71 -42.33 34.67
CA SER A 28 -1.36 -41.99 33.28
C SER A 28 -2.53 -41.48 32.45
N CYS A 29 -3.56 -40.93 33.09
CA CYS A 29 -4.41 -39.92 32.47
C CYS A 29 -3.85 -38.53 32.79
N SER A 30 -2.59 -38.29 32.42
CA SER A 30 -2.28 -36.98 31.88
C SER A 30 -3.13 -36.88 30.63
N ALA A 31 -4.26 -36.19 30.73
CA ALA A 31 -4.91 -35.65 29.57
C ALA A 31 -3.79 -34.99 28.76
N ASN A 32 -3.41 -35.59 27.63
CA ASN A 32 -2.92 -34.81 26.53
C ASN A 32 -4.01 -33.75 26.35
N ARG A 33 -3.78 -32.54 26.89
CA ARG A 33 -4.44 -31.36 26.34
C ARG A 33 -4.06 -31.45 24.88
N THR A 34 -5.00 -31.94 24.09
CA THR A 34 -4.87 -31.90 22.65
C THR A 34 -4.54 -30.45 22.33
N ASN A 35 -3.69 -30.27 21.33
CA ASN A 35 -3.20 -29.00 20.79
C ASN A 35 -4.34 -28.16 20.16
N ASN A 36 -5.54 -28.23 20.75
CA ASN A 36 -6.87 -27.97 20.20
C ASN A 36 -7.52 -26.71 20.82
N ASP A 37 -6.78 -26.01 21.70
CA ASP A 37 -7.19 -24.72 22.28
C ASP A 37 -6.77 -23.52 21.41
N ARG A 38 -5.94 -23.74 20.39
CA ARG A 38 -5.47 -22.69 19.49
C ARG A 38 -6.48 -22.47 18.35
N PRO A 39 -6.90 -21.22 18.09
CA PRO A 39 -7.86 -20.95 17.04
C PRO A 39 -7.21 -21.08 15.66
N ASN A 40 -8.02 -21.35 14.64
CA ASN A 40 -7.66 -21.07 13.25
C ASN A 40 -7.63 -19.56 13.01
N VAL A 41 -6.84 -19.12 12.04
CA VAL A 41 -6.74 -17.70 11.68
C VAL A 41 -6.90 -17.55 10.17
N ILE A 42 -7.80 -16.67 9.75
CA ILE A 42 -7.99 -16.30 8.35
C ILE A 42 -7.84 -14.79 8.22
N ILE A 43 -6.90 -14.34 7.39
CA ILE A 43 -6.86 -12.96 6.91
C ILE A 43 -7.52 -12.95 5.54
N ILE A 44 -8.60 -12.18 5.39
CA ILE A 44 -9.23 -11.86 4.11
C ILE A 44 -8.79 -10.45 3.73
N LEU A 45 -8.01 -10.33 2.67
CA LEU A 45 -7.44 -9.07 2.21
C LEU A 45 -7.97 -8.72 0.81
N THR A 46 -8.72 -7.63 0.70
CA THR A 46 -9.18 -7.06 -0.59
C THR A 46 -8.14 -6.15 -1.22
N ASP A 47 -8.29 -5.86 -2.51
CA ASP A 47 -7.34 -5.11 -3.33
C ASP A 47 -8.05 -3.93 -4.01
N ASP A 48 -7.62 -2.69 -3.73
CA ASP A 48 -8.27 -1.44 -4.18
C ASP A 48 -9.72 -1.22 -3.64
N GLN A 49 -10.08 -1.70 -2.44
CA GLN A 49 -11.41 -1.45 -1.87
C GLN A 49 -11.51 -0.10 -1.13
N GLY A 50 -12.52 0.69 -1.48
CA GLY A 50 -12.81 1.99 -0.86
C GLY A 50 -13.25 1.89 0.60
N SER A 51 -12.89 2.90 1.41
CA SER A 51 -13.11 2.93 2.86
C SER A 51 -14.57 2.74 3.29
N LEU A 52 -15.53 3.21 2.47
CA LEU A 52 -16.96 3.11 2.76
C LEU A 52 -17.65 1.97 2.01
N ASP A 53 -16.94 1.22 1.16
CA ASP A 53 -17.53 0.24 0.26
C ASP A 53 -17.91 -1.08 0.95
N VAL A 54 -18.58 -0.98 2.08
CA VAL A 54 -19.29 -2.05 2.77
C VAL A 54 -20.55 -1.41 3.35
N ASN A 55 -21.69 -2.09 3.27
CA ASN A 55 -22.96 -1.52 3.75
C ASN A 55 -22.87 -1.04 5.22
N THR A 56 -22.29 -1.82 6.13
CA THR A 56 -22.06 -1.42 7.55
C THR A 56 -21.11 -0.24 7.75
N TYR A 57 -20.27 0.06 6.75
CA TYR A 57 -19.41 1.25 6.74
C TYR A 57 -20.10 2.49 6.18
N GLY A 58 -21.17 2.32 5.39
CA GLY A 58 -22.03 3.42 4.95
C GLY A 58 -22.42 3.38 3.48
N ALA A 59 -21.94 2.43 2.69
CA ALA A 59 -22.39 2.31 1.32
C ALA A 59 -23.88 1.90 1.25
N THR A 60 -24.66 2.65 0.49
CA THR A 60 -26.10 2.42 0.30
C THR A 60 -26.45 1.83 -1.06
N ASP A 61 -25.47 1.80 -1.97
CA ASP A 61 -25.64 1.52 -3.39
C ASP A 61 -25.07 0.16 -3.82
N LEU A 62 -24.17 -0.44 -3.04
CA LEU A 62 -23.66 -1.80 -3.21
C LEU A 62 -24.28 -2.78 -2.20
N PHE A 63 -23.99 -4.07 -2.36
CA PHE A 63 -24.59 -5.16 -1.61
C PHE A 63 -23.54 -6.14 -1.11
N THR A 64 -23.22 -6.05 0.18
CA THR A 64 -22.19 -6.84 0.89
C THR A 64 -22.75 -7.49 2.16
N PRO A 65 -23.79 -8.33 2.07
CA PRO A 65 -24.43 -8.90 3.24
C PRO A 65 -23.51 -9.82 4.05
N ASN A 66 -22.48 -10.42 3.45
CA ASN A 66 -21.59 -11.35 4.15
C ASN A 66 -20.53 -10.60 4.97
N LEU A 67 -20.02 -9.47 4.46
CA LEU A 67 -19.20 -8.55 5.25
C LEU A 67 -20.00 -7.87 6.36
N ASP A 68 -21.27 -7.53 6.12
CA ASP A 68 -22.17 -7.03 7.16
C ASP A 68 -22.40 -8.08 8.25
N ARG A 69 -22.62 -9.33 7.85
CA ARG A 69 -22.71 -10.46 8.78
C ARG A 69 -21.43 -10.58 9.60
N LEU A 70 -20.26 -10.55 8.96
CA LEU A 70 -18.96 -10.64 9.65
C LEU A 70 -18.78 -9.50 10.68
N ALA A 71 -19.18 -8.28 10.33
CA ALA A 71 -19.17 -7.14 11.26
C ALA A 71 -20.17 -7.32 12.41
N SER A 72 -21.35 -7.87 12.15
CA SER A 72 -22.35 -8.14 13.19
C SER A 72 -21.88 -9.24 14.16
N GLU A 73 -21.08 -10.19 13.70
CA GLU A 73 -20.49 -11.27 14.49
C GLU A 73 -19.12 -10.90 15.10
N GLY A 74 -18.71 -9.62 15.03
CA GLY A 74 -17.40 -9.20 15.50
C GLY A 74 -17.33 -7.71 15.85
N VAL A 75 -16.12 -7.18 15.79
CA VAL A 75 -15.86 -5.74 15.95
C VAL A 75 -15.40 -5.16 14.63
N ARG A 76 -15.90 -3.97 14.30
CA ARG A 76 -15.42 -3.17 13.16
C ARG A 76 -14.70 -1.93 13.64
N PHE A 77 -13.74 -1.45 12.88
CA PHE A 77 -12.92 -0.30 13.27
C PHE A 77 -13.35 0.94 12.49
N SER A 78 -13.57 2.06 13.19
CA SER A 78 -13.78 3.33 12.50
C SER A 78 -12.47 3.91 11.98
N ARG A 79 -11.33 3.65 12.65
CA ARG A 79 -10.00 4.20 12.32
C ARG A 79 -8.95 3.08 12.26
N PHE A 80 -8.94 2.34 11.14
CA PHE A 80 -7.91 1.35 10.85
C PHE A 80 -7.13 1.77 9.62
N TYR A 81 -5.81 1.75 9.72
CA TYR A 81 -4.92 2.25 8.69
C TYR A 81 -4.08 1.15 8.05
N SER A 82 -3.99 1.14 6.73
CA SER A 82 -3.03 0.34 5.99
C SER A 82 -1.61 0.90 6.14
N GLY A 83 -0.61 0.02 5.95
CA GLY A 83 0.80 0.40 6.02
C GLY A 83 1.27 1.32 4.90
N SER A 84 0.49 1.42 3.82
CA SER A 84 0.78 2.28 2.68
C SER A 84 -0.48 2.49 1.84
N ALA A 85 -0.42 3.44 0.90
CA ALA A 85 -1.48 3.71 -0.07
C ALA A 85 -1.32 2.91 -1.37
N VAL A 86 -0.49 1.86 -1.38
CA VAL A 86 -0.20 0.97 -2.52
C VAL A 86 0.08 -0.47 -2.07
N CYS A 87 -0.06 -1.42 -3.01
CA CYS A 87 -0.20 -2.86 -2.74
C CYS A 87 0.99 -3.51 -2.00
N SER A 88 2.19 -3.59 -2.58
CA SER A 88 3.30 -4.37 -2.00
C SER A 88 3.74 -3.83 -0.64
N PRO A 89 3.95 -2.52 -0.46
CA PRO A 89 4.29 -1.95 0.84
C PRO A 89 3.27 -2.28 1.93
N SER A 90 1.96 -2.22 1.61
CA SER A 90 0.92 -2.56 2.58
C SER A 90 0.91 -4.05 2.94
N ARG A 91 1.06 -4.94 1.95
CA ARG A 91 1.15 -6.40 2.16
C ARG A 91 2.37 -6.77 2.99
N ALA A 92 3.52 -6.13 2.75
CA ALA A 92 4.73 -6.31 3.54
C ALA A 92 4.47 -5.89 5.00
N CYS A 93 3.81 -4.75 5.20
CA CYS A 93 3.43 -4.27 6.54
C CYS A 93 2.53 -5.26 7.28
N ILE A 94 1.48 -5.77 6.63
CA ILE A 94 0.57 -6.77 7.19
C ILE A 94 1.35 -8.02 7.62
N LEU A 95 2.20 -8.57 6.74
CA LEU A 95 2.86 -9.85 6.98
C LEU A 95 4.04 -9.77 7.93
N THR A 96 4.70 -8.62 8.09
CA THR A 96 5.92 -8.49 8.90
C THR A 96 5.69 -7.72 10.21
N GLY A 97 4.57 -7.02 10.37
CA GLY A 97 4.32 -6.17 11.52
C GLY A 97 5.26 -4.94 11.60
N MET A 98 5.85 -4.54 10.48
CA MET A 98 6.77 -3.42 10.35
C MET A 98 6.22 -2.36 9.40
N THR A 99 6.75 -1.13 9.47
CA THR A 99 6.55 -0.15 8.40
C THR A 99 7.16 -0.69 7.09
N PRO A 100 6.65 -0.26 5.92
CA PRO A 100 7.17 -0.80 4.66
C PRO A 100 8.67 -0.53 4.45
N HIS A 101 9.20 0.56 5.00
CA HIS A 101 10.62 0.90 4.90
C HIS A 101 11.48 -0.05 5.73
N SER A 102 11.06 -0.35 6.96
CA SER A 102 11.71 -1.36 7.81
C SER A 102 11.63 -2.78 7.21
N ALA A 103 10.51 -3.09 6.53
CA ALA A 103 10.33 -4.35 5.81
C ALA A 103 11.11 -4.43 4.49
N GLY A 104 11.82 -3.36 4.08
CA GLY A 104 12.57 -3.31 2.81
C GLY A 104 11.70 -3.20 1.56
N VAL A 105 10.45 -2.76 1.69
CA VAL A 105 9.47 -2.60 0.60
C VAL A 105 8.89 -1.18 0.60
N PRO A 106 9.69 -0.13 0.31
CA PRO A 106 9.22 1.27 0.33
C PRO A 106 8.29 1.63 -0.85
N GLY A 107 8.23 0.78 -1.89
CA GLY A 107 7.37 0.93 -3.06
C GLY A 107 6.91 -0.44 -3.58
N ASN A 108 6.08 -0.45 -4.62
CA ASN A 108 5.68 -1.72 -5.25
C ASN A 108 6.91 -2.47 -5.76
N VAL A 109 6.99 -3.76 -5.44
CA VAL A 109 8.07 -4.62 -5.92
C VAL A 109 7.89 -4.94 -7.40
N SER A 110 8.97 -5.33 -8.06
CA SER A 110 8.93 -5.71 -9.46
C SER A 110 8.02 -6.92 -9.71
N SER A 111 7.20 -6.85 -10.77
CA SER A 111 6.44 -7.99 -11.30
C SER A 111 7.20 -8.78 -12.37
N ILE A 112 8.50 -8.50 -12.56
CA ILE A 112 9.40 -9.23 -13.46
C ILE A 112 10.03 -10.40 -12.71
N PRO A 113 9.95 -11.65 -13.22
CA PRO A 113 10.56 -12.82 -12.60
C PRO A 113 12.06 -12.63 -12.34
N GLY A 114 12.52 -13.07 -11.16
CA GLY A 114 13.93 -13.02 -10.75
C GLY A 114 14.39 -11.67 -10.17
N ASN A 115 13.60 -10.60 -10.29
CA ASN A 115 13.89 -9.34 -9.60
C ASN A 115 13.65 -9.45 -8.09
N GLU A 116 14.32 -8.58 -7.33
CA GLU A 116 14.19 -8.52 -5.88
C GLU A 116 12.74 -8.19 -5.46
N GLY A 117 12.33 -8.84 -4.37
CA GLY A 117 11.06 -8.59 -3.67
C GLY A 117 11.31 -8.15 -2.24
N MET A 118 10.38 -8.48 -1.34
CA MET A 118 10.60 -8.37 0.10
C MET A 118 11.84 -9.19 0.47
N PRO A 119 12.81 -8.62 1.23
CA PRO A 119 14.01 -9.35 1.63
C PRO A 119 13.66 -10.64 2.38
N SER A 120 14.29 -11.75 2.00
CA SER A 120 14.01 -13.07 2.60
C SER A 120 14.41 -13.19 4.07
N SER A 121 15.12 -12.21 4.61
CA SER A 121 15.41 -12.09 6.04
C SER A 121 14.23 -11.57 6.86
N MET A 122 13.19 -11.03 6.23
CA MET A 122 12.00 -10.53 6.92
C MET A 122 11.13 -11.71 7.34
N VAL A 123 10.85 -11.81 8.64
CA VAL A 123 10.02 -12.89 9.19
C VAL A 123 8.55 -12.53 9.05
N THR A 124 7.78 -13.42 8.43
CA THR A 124 6.35 -13.23 8.19
C THR A 124 5.47 -13.86 9.27
N ILE A 125 4.19 -13.44 9.33
CA ILE A 125 3.14 -14.11 10.11
C ILE A 125 3.13 -15.62 9.80
N ALA A 126 3.25 -16.00 8.52
CA ALA A 126 3.20 -17.41 8.12
C ALA A 126 4.34 -18.23 8.74
N GLU A 127 5.55 -17.70 8.81
CA GLU A 127 6.68 -18.38 9.45
C GLU A 127 6.48 -18.55 10.96
N ILE A 128 5.96 -17.51 11.63
CA ILE A 128 5.63 -17.56 13.07
C ILE A 128 4.55 -18.63 13.32
N MET A 129 3.48 -18.61 12.53
CA MET A 129 2.37 -19.56 12.65
C MET A 129 2.86 -20.99 12.38
N LYS A 130 3.64 -21.21 11.31
CA LYS A 130 4.23 -22.50 10.98
C LYS A 130 5.15 -23.00 12.09
N GLY A 131 5.99 -22.13 12.66
CA GLY A 131 6.83 -22.43 13.82
C GLY A 131 6.02 -22.84 15.06
N ALA A 132 4.82 -22.29 15.22
CA ALA A 132 3.87 -22.67 16.27
C ALA A 132 3.05 -23.95 15.96
N GLY A 133 3.30 -24.60 14.82
CA GLY A 133 2.66 -25.86 14.42
C GLY A 133 1.38 -25.70 13.60
N TYR A 134 1.07 -24.50 13.11
CA TYR A 134 -0.05 -24.28 12.20
C TYR A 134 0.24 -24.84 10.81
N LYS A 135 -0.83 -25.25 10.12
CA LYS A 135 -0.81 -25.40 8.66
C LYS A 135 -1.01 -24.05 8.01
N THR A 136 -0.18 -23.68 7.05
CA THR A 136 -0.18 -22.33 6.47
C THR A 136 -0.51 -22.35 4.98
N ALA A 137 -1.39 -21.46 4.53
CA ALA A 137 -1.73 -21.30 3.12
C ALA A 137 -1.77 -19.84 2.67
N HIS A 138 -1.22 -19.59 1.49
CA HIS A 138 -1.42 -18.37 0.71
C HIS A 138 -2.34 -18.68 -0.47
N ILE A 139 -3.40 -17.89 -0.63
CA ILE A 139 -4.31 -18.02 -1.76
C ILE A 139 -4.62 -16.63 -2.30
N GLY A 140 -4.22 -16.34 -3.55
CA GLY A 140 -4.49 -15.08 -4.23
C GLY A 140 -3.25 -14.30 -4.69
N LYS A 141 -3.30 -12.98 -4.53
CA LYS A 141 -2.24 -12.05 -4.93
C LYS A 141 -1.12 -12.04 -3.90
N TRP A 142 0.09 -12.40 -4.33
CA TRP A 142 1.29 -12.31 -3.50
C TRP A 142 1.89 -10.89 -3.50
N HIS A 143 2.42 -10.46 -4.65
CA HIS A 143 2.98 -9.12 -4.89
C HIS A 143 4.07 -8.67 -3.90
N LEU A 144 4.87 -9.62 -3.39
CA LEU A 144 6.01 -9.38 -2.51
C LEU A 144 7.31 -10.03 -3.02
N GLY A 145 7.31 -10.51 -4.26
CA GLY A 145 8.50 -11.04 -4.90
C GLY A 145 8.17 -12.12 -5.91
N TYR A 146 9.09 -12.31 -6.85
CA TYR A 146 8.92 -13.23 -7.96
C TYR A 146 10.20 -14.04 -8.24
N SER A 147 10.85 -14.47 -7.16
CA SER A 147 11.97 -15.42 -7.18
C SER A 147 11.66 -16.61 -6.27
N GLU A 148 12.44 -17.69 -6.37
CA GLU A 148 12.27 -18.87 -5.52
C GLU A 148 12.35 -18.52 -4.01
N GLU A 149 13.22 -17.58 -3.65
CA GLU A 149 13.48 -17.14 -2.27
C GLU A 149 12.45 -16.15 -1.73
N THR A 150 11.66 -15.53 -2.61
CA THR A 150 10.70 -14.47 -2.27
C THR A 150 9.24 -14.88 -2.50
N MET A 151 9.02 -16.04 -3.15
CA MET A 151 7.69 -16.64 -3.32
C MET A 151 7.12 -17.18 -1.99
N PRO A 152 5.79 -17.36 -1.87
CA PRO A 152 5.13 -17.74 -0.63
C PRO A 152 5.71 -18.99 0.08
N LEU A 153 6.13 -20.01 -0.68
CA LEU A 153 6.66 -21.25 -0.08
C LEU A 153 7.98 -21.03 0.69
N ALA A 154 8.79 -20.05 0.27
CA ALA A 154 10.00 -19.65 0.98
C ALA A 154 9.71 -18.72 2.17
N GLN A 155 8.47 -18.22 2.27
CA GLN A 155 8.01 -17.23 3.24
C GLN A 155 6.98 -17.84 4.20
N GLY A 156 7.24 -19.08 4.63
CA GLY A 156 6.47 -19.75 5.69
C GLY A 156 5.17 -20.44 5.28
N PHE A 157 4.74 -20.37 4.02
CA PHE A 157 3.53 -21.05 3.56
C PHE A 157 3.77 -22.52 3.18
N ASP A 158 2.95 -23.44 3.68
CA ASP A 158 2.98 -24.87 3.30
C ASP A 158 2.27 -25.13 1.97
N TYR A 159 1.29 -24.29 1.64
CA TYR A 159 0.52 -24.34 0.40
C TYR A 159 0.41 -22.93 -0.20
N SER A 160 0.55 -22.83 -1.52
CA SER A 160 0.34 -21.57 -2.23
C SER A 160 -0.41 -21.78 -3.54
N PHE A 161 -1.42 -20.95 -3.78
CA PHE A 161 -2.10 -20.82 -5.08
C PHE A 161 -2.33 -19.36 -5.43
N GLY A 162 -2.00 -18.94 -6.64
CA GLY A 162 -2.30 -17.59 -7.13
C GLY A 162 -1.16 -16.99 -7.95
N HIS A 163 -1.03 -15.67 -7.93
CA HIS A 163 -0.14 -14.92 -8.83
C HIS A 163 0.89 -14.08 -8.09
N MET A 164 2.05 -13.87 -8.71
CA MET A 164 3.18 -13.19 -8.08
C MET A 164 3.21 -11.69 -8.37
N GLY A 165 2.83 -11.29 -9.58
CA GLY A 165 2.76 -9.90 -10.00
C GLY A 165 1.61 -9.11 -9.37
N GLY A 166 1.56 -7.82 -9.68
CA GLY A 166 0.57 -6.90 -9.12
C GLY A 166 -0.87 -7.11 -9.58
N CYS A 167 -1.10 -7.76 -10.72
CA CYS A 167 -2.42 -8.00 -11.27
C CYS A 167 -2.41 -9.12 -12.31
N ILE A 168 -3.55 -9.79 -12.51
CA ILE A 168 -3.79 -10.70 -13.64
C ILE A 168 -5.20 -10.46 -14.19
N ASP A 169 -5.42 -10.85 -15.44
CA ASP A 169 -6.78 -11.02 -15.96
C ASP A 169 -7.43 -12.26 -15.32
N ASN A 170 -8.70 -12.19 -14.91
CA ASN A 170 -9.32 -13.22 -14.08
C ASN A 170 -9.73 -14.49 -14.85
N TYR A 171 -9.50 -14.57 -16.17
CA TYR A 171 -9.83 -15.75 -16.97
C TYR A 171 -8.63 -16.33 -17.71
N SER A 172 -7.80 -15.47 -18.28
CA SER A 172 -6.55 -15.88 -18.93
C SER A 172 -5.42 -16.08 -17.93
N HIS A 173 -5.47 -15.41 -16.78
CA HIS A 173 -4.41 -15.39 -15.77
C HIS A 173 -3.09 -14.77 -16.24
N PHE A 174 -3.16 -13.88 -17.24
CA PHE A 174 -2.02 -13.13 -17.71
C PHE A 174 -1.87 -11.82 -16.94
N PHE A 175 -0.65 -11.54 -16.50
CA PHE A 175 -0.20 -10.21 -16.15
C PHE A 175 -0.18 -9.32 -17.41
N TYR A 176 -0.79 -8.14 -17.31
CA TYR A 176 -1.01 -7.23 -18.44
C TYR A 176 -0.58 -5.78 -18.16
N TRP A 177 0.12 -5.51 -17.05
CA TRP A 177 0.51 -4.15 -16.67
C TRP A 177 1.48 -3.53 -17.69
N ASN A 178 2.57 -4.28 -17.97
CA ASN A 178 3.63 -3.91 -18.89
C ASN A 178 3.85 -5.06 -19.88
N GLY A 179 3.97 -4.70 -21.16
CA GLY A 179 4.18 -5.67 -22.23
C GLY A 179 5.62 -6.23 -22.26
N PRO A 180 5.83 -7.41 -22.86
CA PRO A 180 4.81 -8.32 -23.34
C PRO A 180 4.01 -8.94 -22.18
N ASN A 181 2.70 -9.17 -22.39
CA ASN A 181 1.87 -9.86 -21.40
C ASN A 181 2.46 -11.25 -21.11
N ARG A 182 2.38 -11.68 -19.85
CA ARG A 182 2.98 -12.92 -19.36
C ARG A 182 1.97 -13.67 -18.51
N HIS A 183 1.93 -14.99 -18.65
CA HIS A 183 1.14 -15.83 -17.76
C HIS A 183 1.69 -15.76 -16.32
N ASP A 184 0.81 -15.76 -15.32
CA ASP A 184 1.18 -15.64 -13.91
C ASP A 184 0.16 -16.34 -13.00
N LEU A 185 0.05 -17.66 -13.14
CA LEU A 185 -0.71 -18.50 -12.22
C LEU A 185 0.14 -19.67 -11.73
N TRP A 186 0.21 -19.83 -10.42
CA TRP A 186 1.12 -20.75 -9.77
C TRP A 186 0.40 -21.57 -8.69
N GLU A 187 0.75 -22.85 -8.60
CA GLU A 187 0.39 -23.72 -7.48
C GLU A 187 1.65 -24.40 -6.94
N ASN A 188 1.97 -24.16 -5.67
CA ASN A 188 3.14 -24.68 -4.97
C ASN A 188 4.46 -24.48 -5.74
N GLY A 189 4.69 -23.26 -6.24
CA GLY A 189 5.91 -22.89 -6.96
C GLY A 189 5.99 -23.41 -8.40
N LYS A 190 4.92 -24.07 -8.89
CA LYS A 190 4.82 -24.52 -10.28
C LYS A 190 3.80 -23.68 -11.03
N GLU A 191 4.19 -23.20 -12.20
CA GLU A 191 3.28 -22.54 -13.11
C GLU A 191 2.22 -23.55 -13.60
N ILE A 192 0.96 -23.13 -13.62
CA ILE A 192 -0.19 -23.97 -14.01
C ILE A 192 -1.15 -23.18 -14.90
N PHE A 193 -1.80 -23.85 -15.85
CA PHE A 193 -2.71 -23.21 -16.80
C PHE A 193 -4.14 -23.67 -16.55
N MET A 194 -5.05 -22.72 -16.31
CA MET A 194 -6.47 -22.95 -16.06
C MET A 194 -7.32 -22.02 -16.95
N ASP A 195 -7.00 -21.99 -18.26
CA ASP A 195 -7.55 -21.02 -19.20
C ASP A 195 -9.09 -20.99 -19.21
N GLY A 196 -9.67 -19.81 -19.04
CA GLY A 196 -11.12 -19.59 -19.04
C GLY A 196 -11.81 -19.92 -17.73
N GLU A 197 -11.10 -20.45 -16.74
CA GLU A 197 -11.61 -20.61 -15.38
C GLU A 197 -11.53 -19.28 -14.62
N PHE A 198 -12.55 -18.95 -13.84
CA PHE A 198 -12.65 -17.65 -13.20
C PHE A 198 -11.85 -17.61 -11.90
N PHE A 199 -10.80 -16.79 -11.86
CA PHE A 199 -9.83 -16.77 -10.75
C PHE A 199 -10.47 -16.59 -9.35
N PRO A 200 -11.44 -15.68 -9.11
CA PRO A 200 -12.11 -15.59 -7.81
C PRO A 200 -12.83 -16.87 -7.36
N ASP A 201 -13.32 -17.69 -8.28
CA ASP A 201 -13.93 -18.98 -7.96
C ASP A 201 -12.87 -20.05 -7.67
N LEU A 202 -11.77 -20.06 -8.44
CA LEU A 202 -10.61 -20.92 -8.16
C LEU A 202 -10.04 -20.64 -6.76
N MET A 203 -9.91 -19.37 -6.38
CA MET A 203 -9.46 -18.98 -5.04
C MET A 203 -10.35 -19.59 -3.95
N TYR A 204 -11.68 -19.51 -4.11
CA TYR A 204 -12.62 -20.12 -3.16
C TYR A 204 -12.44 -21.64 -3.11
N GLU A 205 -12.35 -22.31 -4.25
CA GLU A 205 -12.16 -23.77 -4.31
C GLU A 205 -10.89 -24.22 -3.59
N LYS A 206 -9.77 -23.52 -3.81
CA LYS A 206 -8.50 -23.83 -3.12
C LYS A 206 -8.60 -23.58 -1.62
N ALA A 207 -9.28 -22.52 -1.20
CA ALA A 207 -9.51 -22.22 0.21
C ALA A 207 -10.38 -23.29 0.88
N GLU A 208 -11.47 -23.70 0.23
CA GLU A 208 -12.36 -24.77 0.68
C GLU A 208 -11.59 -26.08 0.87
N ASN A 209 -10.82 -26.50 -0.13
CA ASN A 209 -10.01 -27.71 -0.06
C ASN A 209 -8.97 -27.66 1.07
N PHE A 210 -8.30 -26.52 1.25
CA PHE A 210 -7.33 -26.34 2.34
C PHE A 210 -8.00 -26.43 3.72
N ILE A 211 -9.14 -25.76 3.91
CA ILE A 211 -9.87 -25.76 5.19
C ILE A 211 -10.40 -27.16 5.51
N ILE A 212 -11.04 -27.84 4.56
CA ILE A 212 -11.59 -29.19 4.77
C ILE A 212 -10.47 -30.15 5.20
N LYS A 213 -9.35 -30.15 4.48
CA LYS A 213 -8.19 -31.02 4.75
C LYS A 213 -7.60 -30.77 6.14
N ASN A 214 -7.66 -29.53 6.63
CA ASN A 214 -7.03 -29.12 7.88
C ASN A 214 -8.03 -28.83 9.01
N SER A 215 -9.32 -29.14 8.86
CA SER A 215 -10.37 -28.86 9.85
C SER A 215 -10.11 -29.41 11.27
N ASN A 216 -9.25 -30.43 11.39
CA ASN A 216 -8.83 -31.03 12.67
C ASN A 216 -7.48 -30.52 13.18
N ASN A 217 -6.85 -29.54 12.52
CA ASN A 217 -5.58 -28.93 12.89
C ASN A 217 -5.70 -27.41 12.88
N PRO A 218 -5.00 -26.68 13.76
CA PRO A 218 -4.94 -25.22 13.66
C PRO A 218 -4.31 -24.82 12.32
N PHE A 219 -4.97 -23.91 11.59
CA PHE A 219 -4.48 -23.40 10.31
C PHE A 219 -4.46 -21.86 10.25
N PHE A 220 -3.53 -21.34 9.45
CA PHE A 220 -3.43 -19.95 9.06
C PHE A 220 -3.65 -19.85 7.56
N LEU A 221 -4.65 -19.08 7.15
CA LEU A 221 -4.96 -18.82 5.75
C LEU A 221 -4.82 -17.32 5.48
N TYR A 222 -3.88 -16.96 4.61
CA TYR A 222 -3.80 -15.64 4.02
C TYR A 222 -4.55 -15.66 2.68
N TYR A 223 -5.81 -15.22 2.72
CA TYR A 223 -6.75 -15.19 1.60
C TYR A 223 -6.74 -13.79 0.97
N ALA A 224 -5.77 -13.56 0.10
CA ALA A 224 -5.45 -12.25 -0.47
C ALA A 224 -6.14 -12.06 -1.83
N ILE A 225 -7.44 -11.80 -1.80
CA ILE A 225 -8.27 -11.64 -2.99
C ILE A 225 -7.82 -10.41 -3.81
N ASN A 226 -7.71 -10.59 -5.12
CA ASN A 226 -7.33 -9.54 -6.08
C ASN A 226 -8.52 -8.66 -6.50
N VAL A 227 -9.61 -8.68 -5.74
CA VAL A 227 -10.88 -8.01 -6.05
C VAL A 227 -11.10 -6.91 -5.00
N PRO A 228 -11.59 -5.71 -5.37
CA PRO A 228 -12.08 -5.26 -6.68
C PRO A 228 -11.04 -4.68 -7.66
N HIS A 229 -9.74 -4.89 -7.49
CA HIS A 229 -8.73 -4.43 -8.45
C HIS A 229 -9.08 -4.84 -9.90
N TYR A 230 -8.85 -3.93 -10.84
CA TYR A 230 -9.14 -4.17 -12.27
C TYR A 230 -8.29 -5.35 -12.82
N PRO A 231 -8.74 -6.03 -13.90
CA PRO A 231 -9.88 -5.70 -14.74
C PRO A 231 -11.21 -6.05 -14.04
N LEU A 232 -12.17 -5.12 -14.07
CA LEU A 232 -13.45 -5.29 -13.39
C LEU A 232 -14.29 -6.36 -14.11
N GLN A 233 -14.21 -7.60 -13.64
CA GLN A 233 -14.82 -8.78 -14.27
C GLN A 233 -15.82 -9.48 -13.32
N PRO A 234 -16.91 -8.81 -12.92
CA PRO A 234 -17.94 -9.38 -12.06
C PRO A 234 -18.64 -10.61 -12.64
N SER A 235 -19.14 -11.48 -11.76
CA SER A 235 -19.99 -12.61 -12.17
C SER A 235 -21.26 -12.11 -12.85
N GLU A 236 -21.87 -12.95 -13.70
CA GLU A 236 -23.08 -12.60 -14.46
C GLU A 236 -24.24 -12.16 -13.55
N LYS A 237 -24.41 -12.83 -12.40
CA LYS A 237 -25.43 -12.49 -11.40
C LYS A 237 -25.32 -11.04 -10.96
N TRP A 238 -24.13 -10.60 -10.58
CA TRP A 238 -23.92 -9.24 -10.07
C TRP A 238 -23.92 -8.21 -11.20
N ARG A 239 -23.43 -8.55 -12.39
CA ARG A 239 -23.59 -7.69 -13.59
C ARG A 239 -25.05 -7.33 -13.84
N ARG A 240 -25.95 -8.32 -13.81
CA ARG A 240 -27.39 -8.09 -13.97
C ARG A 240 -27.99 -7.27 -12.85
N LYS A 241 -27.59 -7.50 -11.59
CA LYS A 241 -28.12 -6.74 -10.45
C LYS A 241 -27.85 -5.24 -10.58
N TYR A 242 -26.67 -4.87 -11.07
CA TYR A 242 -26.25 -3.47 -11.16
C TYR A 242 -26.45 -2.85 -12.55
N GLU A 243 -27.10 -3.52 -13.50
CA GLU A 243 -27.17 -3.06 -14.91
C GLU A 243 -27.68 -1.63 -15.10
N GLY A 244 -28.52 -1.12 -14.19
CA GLY A 244 -29.06 0.24 -14.18
C GLY A 244 -28.19 1.31 -13.47
N MET A 245 -27.00 0.96 -12.97
CA MET A 245 -26.05 1.88 -12.34
C MET A 245 -25.05 2.42 -13.38
N GLU A 246 -24.55 3.63 -13.16
CA GLU A 246 -23.56 4.26 -14.06
C GLU A 246 -22.15 3.72 -13.88
N MET A 247 -21.39 3.64 -14.97
CA MET A 247 -19.94 3.37 -14.93
C MET A 247 -19.16 4.59 -14.38
N PRO A 248 -18.02 4.39 -13.70
CA PRO A 248 -17.40 3.11 -13.35
C PRO A 248 -17.97 2.42 -12.09
N ARG A 249 -18.84 3.11 -11.32
CA ARG A 249 -19.39 2.60 -10.05
C ARG A 249 -20.14 1.27 -10.22
N ARG A 250 -20.86 1.10 -11.33
CA ARG A 250 -21.57 -0.14 -11.70
C ARG A 250 -20.68 -1.37 -11.64
N ASP A 251 -19.58 -1.35 -12.39
CA ASP A 251 -18.75 -2.53 -12.61
C ASP A 251 -17.95 -2.84 -11.34
N TYR A 252 -17.52 -1.80 -10.62
CA TYR A 252 -16.90 -1.92 -9.30
C TYR A 252 -17.87 -2.54 -8.27
N ALA A 253 -19.09 -2.01 -8.13
CA ALA A 253 -20.09 -2.51 -7.18
C ALA A 253 -20.48 -3.96 -7.47
N ALA A 254 -20.61 -4.31 -8.76
CA ALA A 254 -20.84 -5.68 -9.19
C ALA A 254 -19.68 -6.61 -8.82
N PHE A 255 -18.43 -6.16 -8.98
CA PHE A 255 -17.26 -6.99 -8.73
C PHE A 255 -17.03 -7.20 -7.25
N LEU A 256 -17.21 -6.15 -6.46
CA LEU A 256 -17.17 -6.24 -5.01
C LEU A 256 -18.28 -7.14 -4.44
N SER A 257 -19.48 -7.13 -5.02
CA SER A 257 -20.54 -8.06 -4.61
C SER A 257 -20.22 -9.52 -5.00
N THR A 258 -19.44 -9.73 -6.07
CA THR A 258 -18.90 -11.06 -6.41
C THR A 258 -17.90 -11.53 -5.35
N ALA A 259 -17.01 -10.65 -4.88
CA ALA A 259 -16.11 -10.96 -3.77
C ALA A 259 -16.87 -11.27 -2.47
N ASP A 260 -17.86 -10.44 -2.09
CA ASP A 260 -18.67 -10.66 -0.90
C ASP A 260 -19.40 -12.02 -0.94
N GLU A 261 -19.92 -12.43 -2.09
CA GLU A 261 -20.54 -13.75 -2.26
C GLU A 261 -19.55 -14.89 -1.99
N ASN A 262 -18.32 -14.80 -2.52
CA ASN A 262 -17.29 -15.82 -2.29
C ASN A 262 -16.78 -15.82 -0.83
N ILE A 263 -16.72 -14.65 -0.18
CA ILE A 263 -16.48 -14.55 1.27
C ILE A 263 -17.61 -15.23 2.05
N GLY A 264 -18.87 -15.03 1.64
CA GLY A 264 -20.03 -15.70 2.22
C GLY A 264 -19.97 -17.22 2.16
N LYS A 265 -19.53 -17.77 1.02
CA LYS A 265 -19.29 -19.21 0.87
C LYS A 265 -18.22 -19.71 1.86
N LEU A 266 -17.11 -18.97 2.01
CA LEU A 266 -16.04 -19.30 2.95
C LEU A 266 -16.52 -19.31 4.41
N ILE A 267 -17.28 -18.30 4.82
CA ILE A 267 -17.85 -18.22 6.18
C ILE A 267 -18.84 -19.39 6.39
N SER A 268 -19.71 -19.65 5.42
CA SER A 268 -20.69 -20.74 5.49
C SER A 268 -20.03 -22.13 5.55
N LEU A 269 -18.86 -22.29 4.94
CA LEU A 269 -18.07 -23.52 5.05
C LEU A 269 -17.59 -23.74 6.50
N LEU A 270 -17.12 -22.69 7.19
CA LEU A 270 -16.69 -22.78 8.59
C LEU A 270 -17.85 -23.15 9.52
N ASP A 271 -19.05 -22.61 9.24
CA ASP A 271 -20.28 -22.96 9.95
C ASP A 271 -20.63 -24.44 9.73
N LYS A 272 -20.61 -24.91 8.48
CA LYS A 272 -20.91 -26.29 8.11
C LYS A 272 -19.94 -27.30 8.72
N LEU A 273 -18.68 -26.90 8.89
CA LEU A 273 -17.64 -27.70 9.53
C LEU A 273 -17.64 -27.58 11.06
N GLU A 274 -18.52 -26.74 11.64
CA GLU A 274 -18.63 -26.49 13.09
C GLU A 274 -17.29 -26.03 13.72
N ILE A 275 -16.56 -25.16 13.00
CA ILE A 275 -15.28 -24.59 13.44
C ILE A 275 -15.28 -23.05 13.45
N ARG A 276 -16.44 -22.43 13.25
CA ARG A 276 -16.58 -20.97 13.20
C ARG A 276 -16.22 -20.27 14.52
N ASP A 277 -16.60 -20.84 15.66
CA ASP A 277 -16.28 -20.39 17.03
C ASP A 277 -14.81 -20.62 17.41
N LYS A 278 -14.09 -21.42 16.64
CA LYS A 278 -12.64 -21.67 16.76
C LYS A 278 -11.82 -20.93 15.71
N THR A 279 -12.42 -20.03 14.94
CA THR A 279 -11.73 -19.35 13.83
C THR A 279 -11.82 -17.84 14.01
N VAL A 280 -10.66 -17.20 14.11
CA VAL A 280 -10.50 -15.75 14.02
C VAL A 280 -10.50 -15.37 12.54
N ILE A 281 -11.43 -14.50 12.14
CA ILE A 281 -11.44 -13.91 10.80
C ILE A 281 -11.07 -12.44 10.93
N ILE A 282 -10.07 -12.01 10.17
CA ILE A 282 -9.60 -10.64 10.05
C ILE A 282 -9.87 -10.22 8.60
N PHE A 283 -10.76 -9.27 8.39
CA PHE A 283 -11.03 -8.69 7.09
C PHE A 283 -10.47 -7.27 7.02
N LEU A 284 -9.79 -6.94 5.92
CA LEU A 284 -9.38 -5.57 5.59
C LEU A 284 -9.10 -5.38 4.09
N SER A 285 -8.98 -4.12 3.66
CA SER A 285 -8.38 -3.78 2.35
C SER A 285 -6.89 -3.52 2.49
N ASP A 286 -6.10 -3.80 1.45
CA ASP A 286 -4.68 -3.48 1.44
C ASP A 286 -4.44 -1.95 1.40
N HIS A 287 -5.28 -1.19 0.72
CA HIS A 287 -5.33 0.26 0.77
C HIS A 287 -6.66 0.77 0.18
N GLY A 288 -6.79 2.09 0.02
CA GLY A 288 -7.96 2.74 -0.58
C GLY A 288 -8.15 2.47 -2.07
N HIS A 289 -9.32 2.83 -2.60
CA HIS A 289 -9.70 2.55 -4.00
C HIS A 289 -8.90 3.36 -5.03
N SER A 290 -8.82 2.84 -6.24
CA SER A 290 -8.07 3.46 -7.34
C SER A 290 -8.87 4.54 -8.09
N TYR A 291 -8.14 5.54 -8.60
CA TYR A 291 -8.59 6.54 -9.58
C TYR A 291 -7.91 6.35 -10.95
N GLU A 292 -7.18 5.25 -11.13
CA GLU A 292 -6.40 5.00 -12.33
C GLU A 292 -7.28 4.90 -13.59
N THR A 293 -6.73 5.26 -14.74
CA THR A 293 -7.42 5.23 -16.02
C THR A 293 -7.94 3.82 -16.38
N ARG A 294 -7.27 2.77 -15.91
CA ARG A 294 -7.68 1.36 -16.09
C ARG A 294 -8.92 0.96 -15.27
N THR A 295 -9.29 1.76 -14.28
CA THR A 295 -10.60 1.70 -13.63
C THR A 295 -11.55 2.79 -14.13
N PHE A 296 -11.29 3.35 -15.32
CA PHE A 296 -12.06 4.45 -15.92
C PHE A 296 -12.20 5.66 -14.98
N GLY A 297 -11.14 5.98 -14.22
CA GLY A 297 -11.14 7.11 -13.30
C GLY A 297 -11.81 6.85 -11.96
N GLY A 298 -12.25 5.62 -11.65
CA GLY A 298 -12.64 5.25 -10.29
C GLY A 298 -13.62 4.09 -10.20
N GLY A 299 -14.62 4.23 -9.32
CA GLY A 299 -15.66 3.23 -9.07
C GLY A 299 -15.79 2.89 -7.59
N GLY A 300 -14.67 2.87 -6.86
CA GLY A 300 -14.69 2.80 -5.41
C GLY A 300 -15.06 4.13 -4.74
N SER A 301 -15.36 4.06 -3.45
CA SER A 301 -15.75 5.21 -2.63
C SER A 301 -15.11 5.16 -1.24
N ALA A 302 -14.35 6.20 -0.93
CA ALA A 302 -13.91 6.52 0.43
C ALA A 302 -14.93 7.41 1.16
N GLY A 303 -16.11 7.68 0.56
CA GLY A 303 -17.12 8.55 1.13
C GLY A 303 -16.63 9.98 1.33
N PRO A 304 -16.66 10.51 2.57
CA PRO A 304 -16.20 11.86 2.86
C PRO A 304 -14.67 11.96 3.00
N PHE A 305 -13.95 10.83 3.05
CA PHE A 305 -12.49 10.83 3.20
C PHE A 305 -11.83 11.24 1.88
N ARG A 306 -10.83 12.12 1.95
CA ARG A 306 -10.13 12.66 0.79
C ARG A 306 -9.11 11.67 0.26
N GLY A 307 -8.87 11.69 -1.04
CA GLY A 307 -7.88 10.84 -1.71
C GLY A 307 -8.36 9.40 -1.98
N GLY A 308 -7.40 8.54 -2.29
CA GLY A 308 -7.55 7.14 -2.71
C GLY A 308 -6.16 6.51 -2.85
N LYS A 309 -6.05 5.37 -3.53
CA LYS A 309 -4.77 4.73 -3.90
C LYS A 309 -3.74 5.78 -4.33
N THR A 310 -2.50 5.65 -3.88
CA THR A 310 -1.36 6.59 -4.03
C THR A 310 -1.39 7.86 -3.15
N SER A 311 -2.47 8.11 -2.41
CA SER A 311 -2.59 9.28 -1.53
C SER A 311 -2.38 8.92 -0.06
N LEU A 312 -1.68 9.78 0.70
CA LEU A 312 -1.61 9.65 2.16
C LEU A 312 -2.75 10.37 2.90
N PHE A 313 -3.72 10.96 2.19
CA PHE A 313 -5.00 11.34 2.78
C PHE A 313 -5.79 10.10 3.26
N GLU A 314 -6.76 10.29 4.16
CA GLU A 314 -7.58 9.26 4.80
C GLU A 314 -8.14 8.26 3.79
N GLY A 315 -8.64 8.71 2.64
CA GLY A 315 -9.21 7.83 1.62
C GLY A 315 -8.22 6.87 0.96
N GLY A 316 -6.90 7.12 1.07
CA GLY A 316 -5.86 6.23 0.56
C GLY A 316 -5.34 5.21 1.57
N ILE A 317 -5.38 5.52 2.86
CA ILE A 317 -4.78 4.68 3.93
C ILE A 317 -5.77 4.21 4.99
N ARG A 318 -6.93 4.84 5.17
CA ARG A 318 -7.97 4.37 6.09
C ARG A 318 -8.86 3.36 5.38
N VAL A 319 -8.84 2.12 5.86
CA VAL A 319 -9.46 0.96 5.19
C VAL A 319 -10.59 0.37 6.03
N PRO A 320 -11.60 -0.29 5.42
CA PRO A 320 -12.54 -1.05 6.22
C PRO A 320 -11.78 -2.19 6.91
N ALA A 321 -12.02 -2.41 8.20
CA ALA A 321 -11.42 -3.51 8.95
C ALA A 321 -12.40 -4.16 9.93
N ILE A 322 -12.48 -5.49 9.93
CA ILE A 322 -13.37 -6.25 10.81
C ILE A 322 -12.58 -7.41 11.42
N ILE A 323 -12.71 -7.62 12.72
CA ILE A 323 -12.17 -8.79 13.41
C ILE A 323 -13.32 -9.51 14.09
N SER A 324 -13.49 -10.79 13.77
CA SER A 324 -14.59 -11.60 14.29
C SER A 324 -14.11 -12.95 14.79
N TRP A 325 -14.51 -13.27 16.02
CA TRP A 325 -14.29 -14.56 16.67
C TRP A 325 -15.44 -14.83 17.65
N PRO A 326 -16.52 -15.50 17.19
CA PRO A 326 -17.72 -15.75 17.99
C PRO A 326 -17.39 -16.40 19.33
N GLY A 327 -18.01 -15.88 20.40
CA GLY A 327 -17.77 -16.32 21.77
C GLY A 327 -16.48 -15.81 22.44
N LYS A 328 -15.61 -15.07 21.71
CA LYS A 328 -14.37 -14.48 22.25
C LYS A 328 -14.25 -12.99 21.99
N VAL A 329 -14.67 -12.54 20.83
CA VAL A 329 -14.72 -11.12 20.44
C VAL A 329 -16.17 -10.63 20.57
N PRO A 330 -16.42 -9.43 21.11
CA PRO A 330 -17.76 -8.86 21.18
C PRO A 330 -18.41 -8.71 19.80
N GLU A 331 -19.72 -8.90 19.74
CA GLU A 331 -20.49 -8.89 18.49
C GLU A 331 -21.13 -7.50 18.24
N GLY A 332 -21.06 -7.03 17.00
CA GLY A 332 -21.73 -5.83 16.51
C GLY A 332 -21.18 -4.51 17.06
N LEU A 333 -19.98 -4.50 17.64
CA LEU A 333 -19.40 -3.30 18.25
C LEU A 333 -18.42 -2.57 17.31
N ILE A 334 -18.21 -1.28 17.61
CA ILE A 334 -17.27 -0.42 16.88
C ILE A 334 -16.08 -0.10 17.79
N ARG A 335 -14.87 -0.11 17.22
CA ARG A 335 -13.64 0.40 17.84
C ARG A 335 -13.23 1.72 17.21
N LYS A 336 -12.91 2.70 18.05
CA LYS A 336 -12.55 4.07 17.64
C LYS A 336 -11.07 4.37 17.79
N GLN A 337 -10.34 3.49 18.45
CA GLN A 337 -8.89 3.54 18.61
C GLN A 337 -8.24 3.54 17.22
N ILE A 338 -7.12 4.25 17.09
CA ILE A 338 -6.33 4.28 15.86
C ILE A 338 -5.48 3.01 15.82
N CYS A 339 -5.82 2.10 14.92
CA CYS A 339 -5.10 0.85 14.70
C CYS A 339 -4.43 0.86 13.33
N HIS A 340 -3.37 0.07 13.18
CA HIS A 340 -2.54 0.01 11.99
C HIS A 340 -2.33 -1.44 11.53
N SER A 341 -2.14 -1.68 10.23
CA SER A 341 -1.95 -3.05 9.72
C SER A 341 -0.71 -3.75 10.27
N ALA A 342 0.30 -3.00 10.70
CA ALA A 342 1.48 -3.55 11.41
C ALA A 342 1.09 -4.26 12.72
N ASP A 343 -0.02 -3.86 13.34
CA ASP A 343 -0.51 -4.43 14.59
C ASP A 343 -0.99 -5.89 14.44
N LEU A 344 -1.25 -6.35 13.20
CA LEU A 344 -1.83 -7.66 12.95
C LEU A 344 -0.90 -8.80 13.37
N LEU A 345 0.40 -8.73 13.08
CA LEU A 345 1.34 -9.79 13.46
C LEU A 345 1.40 -10.01 14.98
N PRO A 346 1.72 -9.00 15.82
CA PRO A 346 1.75 -9.19 17.27
C PRO A 346 0.37 -9.55 17.85
N THR A 347 -0.72 -9.03 17.28
CA THR A 347 -2.09 -9.35 17.73
C THR A 347 -2.46 -10.80 17.43
N ILE A 348 -2.17 -11.31 16.23
CA ILE A 348 -2.42 -12.71 15.87
C ILE A 348 -1.62 -13.63 16.79
N ALA A 349 -0.35 -13.31 17.02
CA ALA A 349 0.49 -14.08 17.94
C ALA A 349 -0.10 -14.12 19.35
N ALA A 350 -0.56 -12.97 19.89
CA ALA A 350 -1.21 -12.88 21.19
C ALA A 350 -2.50 -13.72 21.25
N LEU A 351 -3.40 -13.59 20.27
CA LEU A 351 -4.66 -14.37 20.20
C LEU A 351 -4.42 -15.88 20.10
N CYS A 352 -3.28 -16.29 19.52
CA CYS A 352 -2.88 -17.69 19.35
C CYS A 352 -1.98 -18.23 20.47
N ASN A 353 -1.65 -17.41 21.48
CA ASN A 353 -0.68 -17.72 22.54
C ASN A 353 0.68 -18.16 21.96
N ILE A 354 1.26 -17.29 21.12
CA ILE A 354 2.59 -17.45 20.52
C ILE A 354 3.50 -16.34 21.06
N ASP A 355 4.45 -16.70 21.92
CA ASP A 355 5.34 -15.73 22.59
C ASP A 355 6.62 -15.43 21.78
N SER A 356 6.96 -16.28 20.83
CA SER A 356 8.20 -16.16 20.03
C SER A 356 8.00 -15.24 18.84
N LEU A 357 8.18 -13.94 19.06
CA LEU A 357 8.09 -12.91 18.03
C LEU A 357 9.48 -12.53 17.48
N PRO A 358 9.58 -12.12 16.20
CA PRO A 358 10.81 -11.52 15.67
C PRO A 358 11.08 -10.17 16.33
N GLY A 359 12.35 -9.76 16.35
CA GLY A 359 12.73 -8.42 16.78
C GLY A 359 12.35 -7.35 15.75
N GLY A 360 12.28 -6.08 16.19
CA GLY A 360 12.06 -4.95 15.30
C GLY A 360 10.61 -4.72 14.86
N LEU A 361 9.64 -5.41 15.48
CA LEU A 361 8.22 -5.12 15.25
C LEU A 361 7.90 -3.67 15.60
N GLU A 362 7.18 -2.99 14.71
CA GLU A 362 6.71 -1.62 14.90
C GLU A 362 5.19 -1.58 15.21
N GLY A 363 4.48 -2.68 14.95
CA GLY A 363 3.09 -2.88 15.37
C GLY A 363 2.95 -3.24 16.85
N MET A 364 1.75 -3.04 17.39
CA MET A 364 1.40 -3.35 18.78
C MET A 364 0.35 -4.46 18.86
N ASP A 365 0.35 -5.23 19.95
CA ASP A 365 -0.76 -6.14 20.26
C ASP A 365 -2.02 -5.31 20.62
N ILE A 366 -3.03 -5.37 19.76
CA ILE A 366 -4.32 -4.69 19.95
C ILE A 366 -5.43 -5.64 20.43
N SER A 367 -5.10 -6.84 20.91
CA SER A 367 -6.07 -7.84 21.41
C SER A 367 -7.00 -7.27 22.48
N LYS A 368 -6.49 -6.45 23.40
CA LYS A 368 -7.30 -5.76 24.43
C LYS A 368 -8.18 -4.63 23.89
N VAL A 369 -7.78 -4.00 22.77
CA VAL A 369 -8.68 -3.08 22.06
C VAL A 369 -9.85 -3.87 21.47
N ILE A 370 -9.55 -5.00 20.84
CA ILE A 370 -10.56 -5.86 20.21
C ILE A 370 -11.55 -6.38 21.26
N ILE A 371 -11.06 -7.02 22.33
CA ILE A 371 -11.88 -7.74 23.31
C ILE A 371 -12.51 -6.78 24.31
N ASP A 372 -11.72 -5.89 24.93
CA ASP A 372 -12.14 -5.09 26.08
C ASP A 372 -12.41 -3.61 25.75
N ASN A 373 -12.23 -3.19 24.49
CA ASN A 373 -12.30 -1.79 24.07
C ASN A 373 -11.34 -0.89 24.85
N GLN A 374 -10.17 -1.43 25.22
CA GLN A 374 -9.15 -0.66 25.94
C GLN A 374 -8.63 0.50 25.07
N SER A 375 -8.19 1.59 25.70
CA SER A 375 -7.35 2.59 25.04
C SER A 375 -5.99 1.98 24.67
N LEU A 376 -5.40 2.47 23.59
CA LEU A 376 -4.00 2.23 23.28
C LEU A 376 -3.13 3.22 24.03
N ASP A 377 -1.89 2.82 24.28
CA ASP A 377 -0.85 3.73 24.75
C ASP A 377 -0.54 4.78 23.65
N ASP A 378 0.00 5.92 24.05
CA ASP A 378 0.39 6.98 23.12
C ASP A 378 1.36 6.42 22.08
N ARG A 379 0.99 6.58 20.80
CA ARG A 379 1.78 6.13 19.66
C ARG A 379 1.77 7.19 18.56
N THR A 380 2.88 7.26 17.85
CA THR A 380 3.00 8.01 16.60
C THR A 380 3.04 7.01 15.45
N LEU A 381 2.27 7.28 14.39
CA LEU A 381 2.26 6.48 13.16
C LEU A 381 2.89 7.25 12.01
N TYR A 382 3.62 6.54 11.15
CA TYR A 382 4.39 7.14 10.06
C TYR A 382 4.07 6.45 8.73
N TRP A 383 4.02 7.24 7.67
CA TRP A 383 3.94 6.77 6.29
C TRP A 383 4.95 7.53 5.44
N LYS A 384 5.50 6.84 4.44
CA LYS A 384 6.29 7.43 3.37
C LYS A 384 6.02 6.67 2.09
N LEU A 385 5.81 7.38 1.00
CA LEU A 385 5.50 6.82 -0.32
C LEU A 385 6.01 7.78 -1.40
N GLY A 386 7.10 7.38 -2.06
CA GLY A 386 7.82 8.28 -2.97
C GLY A 386 8.30 9.52 -2.22
N SER A 387 7.92 10.71 -2.69
CA SER A 387 8.19 12.00 -2.04
C SER A 387 7.22 12.35 -0.92
N GLN A 388 6.07 11.67 -0.84
CA GLN A 388 5.06 11.95 0.17
C GLN A 388 5.44 11.32 1.50
N TRP A 389 5.07 11.97 2.59
CA TRP A 389 5.12 11.39 3.92
C TRP A 389 3.96 11.87 4.78
N ALA A 390 3.62 11.12 5.81
CA ALA A 390 2.62 11.53 6.78
C ALA A 390 2.99 11.06 8.18
N VAL A 391 2.56 11.82 9.18
CA VAL A 391 2.65 11.46 10.58
C VAL A 391 1.29 11.70 11.26
N ILE A 392 0.83 10.72 12.03
CA ILE A 392 -0.35 10.85 12.89
C ILE A 392 0.10 10.70 14.33
N LYS A 393 -0.24 11.68 15.16
CA LYS A 393 -0.07 11.66 16.61
C LYS A 393 -1.31 12.26 17.27
N ASP A 394 -1.88 11.52 18.21
CA ASP A 394 -3.17 11.83 18.82
C ASP A 394 -4.26 12.01 17.75
N ASN A 395 -4.79 13.22 17.61
CA ASN A 395 -5.77 13.60 16.59
C ASN A 395 -5.16 14.43 15.46
N TRP A 396 -3.88 14.75 15.52
CA TRP A 396 -3.22 15.55 14.49
C TRP A 396 -2.65 14.67 13.41
N LYS A 397 -2.78 15.14 12.17
CA LYS A 397 -2.15 14.55 11.00
C LYS A 397 -1.44 15.63 10.21
N LEU A 398 -0.16 15.40 9.95
CA LEU A 398 0.65 16.22 9.06
C LEU A 398 1.03 15.39 7.84
N ILE A 399 0.83 15.94 6.64
CA ILE A 399 1.21 15.33 5.37
C ILE A 399 2.21 16.26 4.67
N GLY A 400 3.35 15.72 4.26
CA GLY A 400 4.32 16.38 3.41
C GLY A 400 4.11 16.02 1.94
N LEU A 401 4.15 17.03 1.08
CA LEU A 401 3.99 16.94 -0.37
C LEU A 401 2.75 16.13 -0.80
N PRO A 402 1.56 16.38 -0.21
CA PRO A 402 0.38 15.55 -0.42
C PRO A 402 -0.01 15.42 -1.89
N VAL A 403 -0.52 14.24 -2.26
CA VAL A 403 -1.13 13.97 -3.57
C VAL A 403 -2.59 13.63 -3.37
N ASP A 404 -3.48 14.28 -4.13
CA ASP A 404 -4.92 13.97 -4.17
C ASP A 404 -5.32 13.52 -5.59
N PRO A 405 -5.36 12.20 -5.86
CA PRO A 405 -5.73 11.69 -7.18
C PRO A 405 -7.21 11.92 -7.51
N SER A 406 -8.05 12.28 -6.53
CA SER A 406 -9.47 12.56 -6.78
C SER A 406 -9.69 13.90 -7.46
N GLY A 407 -8.77 14.85 -7.29
CA GLY A 407 -8.87 16.23 -7.82
C GLY A 407 -10.09 17.02 -7.34
N LYS A 408 -10.85 16.53 -6.34
CA LYS A 408 -12.11 17.15 -5.89
C LYS A 408 -11.88 18.49 -5.18
N ILE A 409 -10.80 18.57 -4.40
CA ILE A 409 -10.37 19.78 -3.70
C ILE A 409 -8.95 20.08 -4.19
N PRO A 410 -8.72 21.21 -4.88
CA PRO A 410 -7.39 21.53 -5.38
C PRO A 410 -6.42 21.77 -4.22
N LEU A 411 -5.16 21.36 -4.41
CA LEU A 411 -4.06 21.69 -3.52
C LEU A 411 -3.36 22.96 -4.03
N ASP A 412 -3.02 23.86 -3.11
CA ASP A 412 -2.16 24.99 -3.42
C ASP A 412 -0.70 24.53 -3.60
N LYS A 413 -0.08 24.91 -4.72
CA LYS A 413 1.28 24.49 -5.11
C LYS A 413 2.38 24.85 -4.10
N THR A 414 2.11 25.84 -3.23
CA THR A 414 3.07 26.37 -2.25
C THR A 414 2.61 26.09 -0.83
N ARG A 415 1.43 26.59 -0.46
CA ARG A 415 0.92 26.54 0.92
C ARG A 415 0.63 25.11 1.38
N ASP A 416 0.20 24.24 0.47
CA ASP A 416 -0.26 22.90 0.84
C ASP A 416 0.85 21.84 0.73
N ARG A 417 2.12 22.24 0.55
CA ARG A 417 3.29 21.34 0.65
C ARG A 417 3.43 20.70 2.02
N LEU A 418 2.98 21.40 3.05
CA LEU A 418 2.74 20.84 4.37
C LEU A 418 1.27 21.03 4.69
N PHE A 419 0.56 19.91 4.86
CA PHE A 419 -0.87 19.88 5.08
C PHE A 419 -1.17 19.36 6.47
N LEU A 420 -1.60 20.25 7.36
CA LEU A 420 -1.97 19.91 8.73
C LEU A 420 -3.48 19.89 8.89
N VAL A 421 -3.96 18.90 9.61
CA VAL A 421 -5.37 18.73 9.97
C VAL A 421 -5.51 18.11 11.36
N ASN A 422 -6.60 18.43 12.05
CA ASN A 422 -7.07 17.72 13.24
C ASN A 422 -8.21 16.79 12.84
N LEU A 423 -8.01 15.48 12.92
CA LEU A 423 -8.92 14.44 12.44
C LEU A 423 -10.21 14.31 13.26
N ASP A 424 -10.24 14.79 14.50
CA ASP A 424 -11.47 14.83 15.30
C ASP A 424 -12.36 16.03 14.92
N GLU A 425 -11.76 17.09 14.36
CA GLU A 425 -12.48 18.28 13.87
C GLU A 425 -12.85 18.16 12.37
N ASP A 426 -11.93 17.68 11.54
CA ASP A 426 -12.12 17.47 10.11
C ASP A 426 -11.46 16.16 9.64
N SER A 427 -12.21 15.06 9.70
CA SER A 427 -11.77 13.80 9.13
C SER A 427 -11.83 13.76 7.60
N THR A 428 -12.38 14.80 6.95
CA THR A 428 -12.46 14.88 5.48
C THR A 428 -11.20 15.48 4.86
N GLU A 429 -10.35 16.11 5.69
CA GLU A 429 -9.08 16.73 5.27
C GLU A 429 -9.31 17.77 4.16
N SER A 430 -10.43 18.47 4.26
CA SER A 430 -10.89 19.43 3.27
C SER A 430 -10.16 20.77 3.35
N LYS A 431 -9.61 21.08 4.53
CA LYS A 431 -8.94 22.36 4.80
C LYS A 431 -7.57 22.14 5.45
N ASN A 432 -6.55 22.76 4.87
CA ASN A 432 -5.24 22.88 5.49
C ASN A 432 -5.27 23.96 6.59
N ILE A 433 -4.90 23.60 7.82
CA ILE A 433 -4.82 24.53 8.96
C ILE A 433 -3.38 24.76 9.44
N ALA A 434 -2.37 24.41 8.64
CA ALA A 434 -0.95 24.57 8.99
C ALA A 434 -0.59 26.01 9.42
N GLY A 435 -1.09 27.01 8.68
CA GLY A 435 -0.84 28.43 8.99
C GLY A 435 -1.53 28.95 10.26
N GLU A 436 -2.53 28.22 10.77
CA GLU A 436 -3.25 28.57 12.01
C GLU A 436 -2.54 28.01 13.26
N TYR A 437 -1.73 26.94 13.11
CA TYR A 437 -1.11 26.21 14.21
C TYR A 437 0.41 25.98 13.99
N PRO A 438 1.24 27.04 13.97
CA PRO A 438 2.67 26.93 13.69
C PRO A 438 3.45 26.10 14.73
N ASP A 439 3.03 26.11 16.00
CA ASP A 439 3.67 25.32 17.06
C ASP A 439 3.40 23.81 16.87
N ILE A 440 2.17 23.45 16.50
CA ILE A 440 1.79 22.06 16.19
C ILE A 440 2.50 21.59 14.92
N MET A 441 2.58 22.44 13.91
CA MET A 441 3.38 22.20 12.70
C MET A 441 4.81 21.80 13.05
N LYS A 442 5.49 22.64 13.86
CA LYS A 442 6.87 22.38 14.29
C LYS A 442 6.99 21.09 15.08
N GLN A 443 6.04 20.81 15.98
CA GLN A 443 6.01 19.57 16.75
C GLN A 443 5.88 18.36 15.83
N MET A 444 4.87 18.33 14.95
CA MET A 444 4.59 17.21 14.06
C MET A 444 5.72 16.98 13.05
N THR A 445 6.36 18.04 12.54
CA THR A 445 7.58 17.91 11.74
C THR A 445 8.72 17.27 12.54
N GLY A 446 8.88 17.65 13.82
CA GLY A 446 9.83 17.02 14.73
C GLY A 446 9.56 15.53 14.94
N GLU A 447 8.30 15.15 15.20
CA GLU A 447 7.89 13.75 15.33
C GLU A 447 8.25 12.94 14.08
N TYR A 448 7.98 13.48 12.88
CA TYR A 448 8.37 12.83 11.64
C TYR A 448 9.88 12.63 11.55
N LEU A 449 10.68 13.65 11.86
CA LEU A 449 12.14 13.59 11.78
C LEU A 449 12.80 12.68 12.84
N GLU A 450 12.08 12.31 13.91
CA GLU A 450 12.52 11.28 14.86
C GLU A 450 12.41 9.86 14.29
N TRP A 451 11.59 9.65 13.26
CA TRP A 451 11.47 8.35 12.61
C TRP A 451 12.74 8.02 11.82
N ILE A 452 13.23 6.80 11.98
CA ILE A 452 14.52 6.34 11.41
C ILE A 452 14.61 6.40 9.88
N HIS A 453 13.47 6.49 9.18
CA HIS A 453 13.39 6.54 7.72
C HIS A 453 13.09 7.96 7.18
N ALA A 454 12.96 8.94 8.07
CA ALA A 454 12.80 10.34 7.72
C ALA A 454 14.15 11.01 7.42
N SER A 455 14.10 12.06 6.62
CA SER A 455 15.24 12.91 6.28
C SER A 455 14.81 14.38 6.30
N GLU A 456 15.72 15.27 6.70
CA GLU A 456 15.53 16.72 6.56
C GLU A 456 15.26 17.13 5.11
N GLU A 457 15.77 16.37 4.13
CA GLU A 457 15.50 16.62 2.71
C GLU A 457 14.08 16.25 2.26
N ASP A 458 13.31 15.57 3.12
CA ASP A 458 11.88 15.30 2.87
C ASP A 458 11.02 16.52 3.19
N ILE A 459 11.53 17.45 4.02
CA ILE A 459 10.79 18.64 4.43
C ILE A 459 10.84 19.64 3.27
N PRO A 460 9.67 20.02 2.71
CA PRO A 460 9.64 20.96 1.60
C PRO A 460 10.18 22.33 2.04
N VAL A 461 11.01 22.92 1.19
CA VAL A 461 11.59 24.25 1.40
C VAL A 461 10.95 25.23 0.44
N ASP A 462 10.48 26.36 0.97
CA ASP A 462 10.04 27.48 0.14
C ASP A 462 11.25 28.18 -0.45
N ILE A 463 11.26 28.28 -1.79
CA ILE A 463 12.34 28.89 -2.54
C ILE A 463 11.84 30.23 -3.04
N GLU A 464 12.30 31.32 -2.44
CA GLU A 464 12.10 32.65 -2.99
C GLU A 464 12.91 32.79 -4.29
N LEU A 465 12.19 32.91 -5.40
CA LEU A 465 12.77 33.22 -6.69
C LEU A 465 12.68 34.73 -6.95
N ASN A 466 13.68 35.26 -7.66
CA ASN A 466 13.68 36.62 -8.17
C ASN A 466 13.95 36.53 -9.67
N ASN A 467 12.89 36.35 -10.44
CA ASN A 467 12.92 36.18 -11.88
C ASN A 467 12.52 37.47 -12.60
N SER A 468 13.44 38.11 -13.32
CA SER A 468 13.14 39.33 -14.10
C SER A 468 12.27 39.08 -15.33
N ALA A 469 12.05 37.80 -15.67
CA ALA A 469 11.14 37.38 -16.72
C ALA A 469 9.74 37.04 -16.20
N MET A 470 9.43 37.33 -14.93
CA MET A 470 8.09 37.07 -14.39
C MET A 470 7.01 37.76 -15.22
N GLY A 471 6.06 36.98 -15.74
CA GLY A 471 5.00 37.47 -16.62
C GLY A 471 5.43 37.75 -18.08
N ALA A 472 6.64 37.35 -18.47
CA ALA A 472 7.07 37.37 -19.87
C ALA A 472 6.23 36.43 -20.74
N GLU A 473 6.11 36.75 -22.03
CA GLU A 473 5.42 35.89 -22.98
C GLU A 473 6.32 34.72 -23.37
N ILE A 474 5.80 33.49 -23.28
CA ILE A 474 6.54 32.26 -23.62
C ILE A 474 5.74 31.43 -24.60
N SER A 475 6.41 30.96 -25.65
CA SER A 475 5.89 29.94 -26.55
C SER A 475 6.76 28.69 -26.50
N LEU A 476 6.11 27.52 -26.45
CA LEU A 476 6.79 26.22 -26.52
C LEU A 476 6.66 25.64 -27.93
N ALA A 477 7.69 24.95 -28.41
CA ALA A 477 7.60 24.22 -29.68
C ALA A 477 6.77 22.92 -29.55
N SER A 478 6.80 22.32 -28.36
CA SER A 478 6.03 21.14 -27.97
C SER A 478 5.22 21.46 -26.72
N GLU A 479 3.96 21.05 -26.71
CA GLU A 479 3.11 21.21 -25.52
C GLU A 479 3.53 20.20 -24.44
N PRO A 480 3.56 20.60 -23.16
CA PRO A 480 3.79 19.67 -22.07
C PRO A 480 2.62 18.68 -21.97
N ASP A 481 2.89 17.49 -21.43
CA ASP A 481 1.85 16.48 -21.22
C ASP A 481 0.79 17.01 -20.25
N THR A 482 -0.48 16.81 -20.60
CA THR A 482 -1.63 17.27 -19.79
C THR A 482 -1.65 16.71 -18.36
N ARG A 483 -0.99 15.58 -18.10
CA ARG A 483 -0.81 15.00 -16.75
C ARG A 483 0.08 15.88 -15.86
N TYR A 484 1.05 16.56 -16.46
CA TYR A 484 2.05 17.38 -15.79
C TYR A 484 2.16 18.74 -16.49
N PHE A 485 1.03 19.45 -16.51
CA PHE A 485 0.89 20.69 -17.28
C PHE A 485 1.66 21.86 -16.67
N GLY A 486 1.88 21.88 -15.35
CA GLY A 486 2.65 22.93 -14.66
C GLY A 486 2.08 24.36 -14.74
N GLY A 487 0.97 24.59 -15.43
CA GLY A 487 0.48 25.93 -15.79
C GLY A 487 0.78 26.33 -17.24
N GLY A 488 1.32 25.41 -18.05
CA GLY A 488 1.73 25.63 -19.43
C GLY A 488 2.97 26.51 -19.52
N ALA A 489 3.25 27.04 -20.71
CA ALA A 489 4.41 27.89 -20.96
C ALA A 489 4.62 29.01 -19.92
N PRO A 490 3.58 29.73 -19.42
CA PRO A 490 3.75 30.75 -18.39
C PRO A 490 4.26 30.23 -17.05
N GLY A 491 4.04 28.94 -16.73
CA GLY A 491 4.54 28.31 -15.50
C GLY A 491 6.07 28.32 -15.40
N LEU A 492 6.78 28.39 -16.53
CA LEU A 492 8.25 28.46 -16.54
C LEU A 492 8.82 29.80 -16.08
N VAL A 493 7.98 30.81 -15.83
CA VAL A 493 8.37 32.14 -15.32
C VAL A 493 7.33 32.70 -14.34
N ASP A 494 6.60 31.84 -13.63
CA ASP A 494 5.58 32.28 -12.67
C ASP A 494 6.15 32.60 -11.28
N ASN A 495 7.46 32.38 -11.11
CA ASN A 495 8.23 32.56 -9.89
C ASN A 495 7.85 31.55 -8.79
N VAL A 496 7.33 30.38 -9.17
CA VAL A 496 6.94 29.28 -8.28
C VAL A 496 7.80 28.04 -8.56
N ALA A 497 8.87 27.91 -7.77
CA ALA A 497 9.74 26.75 -7.80
C ALA A 497 9.03 25.45 -7.43
N GLY A 498 9.17 24.37 -8.21
CA GLY A 498 8.77 23.02 -7.83
C GLY A 498 9.60 22.42 -6.69
N SER A 499 9.06 21.36 -6.10
CA SER A 499 9.64 20.53 -5.05
C SER A 499 10.17 19.20 -5.61
N ARG A 500 10.65 18.30 -4.77
CA ARG A 500 11.04 16.93 -5.18
C ARG A 500 9.85 16.06 -5.60
N SER A 501 8.62 16.54 -5.40
CA SER A 501 7.41 15.88 -5.88
C SER A 501 7.05 16.38 -7.28
N PHE A 502 6.99 15.48 -8.26
CA PHE A 502 6.52 15.83 -9.60
C PHE A 502 4.99 16.08 -9.67
N ASN A 503 4.26 15.80 -8.58
CA ASN A 503 2.81 15.97 -8.48
C ASN A 503 2.38 17.26 -7.76
N ASP A 504 3.32 18.15 -7.43
CA ASP A 504 3.01 19.41 -6.74
C ASP A 504 2.38 20.48 -7.66
N GLY A 505 2.19 20.15 -8.95
CA GLY A 505 1.59 21.03 -9.95
C GLY A 505 2.52 22.12 -10.47
N CYS A 506 3.80 22.15 -10.10
CA CYS A 506 4.77 23.14 -10.57
C CYS A 506 5.51 22.69 -11.84
N TRP A 507 5.65 21.39 -12.04
CA TRP A 507 6.48 20.86 -13.13
C TRP A 507 5.74 20.73 -14.46
N LEU A 508 6.42 21.10 -15.55
CA LEU A 508 6.06 20.78 -16.93
C LEU A 508 6.79 19.50 -17.37
N GLY A 509 6.05 18.46 -17.74
CA GLY A 509 6.60 17.17 -18.17
C GLY A 509 6.54 16.93 -19.68
N PHE A 510 7.62 16.40 -20.26
CA PHE A 510 7.74 16.06 -21.68
C PHE A 510 8.17 14.58 -21.83
N GLU A 511 7.35 13.73 -22.46
CA GLU A 511 7.57 12.27 -22.55
C GLU A 511 8.25 11.87 -23.86
N GLY A 512 9.57 11.71 -23.83
CA GLY A 512 10.41 11.45 -25.00
C GLY A 512 10.58 12.65 -25.93
N ASP A 513 9.99 13.80 -25.58
CA ASP A 513 10.11 15.06 -26.32
C ASP A 513 11.08 16.02 -25.61
N ASP A 514 11.74 16.87 -26.41
CA ASP A 514 12.61 17.95 -25.95
C ASP A 514 11.81 19.15 -25.44
N LEU A 515 12.42 19.95 -24.56
CA LEU A 515 11.91 21.29 -24.22
C LEU A 515 12.53 22.31 -25.18
N GLU A 516 11.69 23.02 -25.94
CA GLU A 516 12.09 24.20 -26.70
C GLU A 516 11.18 25.38 -26.37
N ALA A 517 11.73 26.41 -25.73
CA ALA A 517 11.00 27.59 -25.28
C ALA A 517 11.58 28.87 -25.89
N LEU A 518 10.71 29.76 -26.35
CA LEU A 518 11.03 31.13 -26.75
C LEU A 518 10.37 32.10 -25.77
N ILE A 519 11.18 32.96 -25.15
CA ILE A 519 10.76 33.95 -24.15
C ILE A 519 10.93 35.35 -24.75
N ASP A 520 9.88 36.18 -24.77
CA ASP A 520 9.95 37.63 -25.04
C ASP A 520 9.86 38.41 -23.72
N LEU A 521 10.95 39.08 -23.34
CA LEU A 521 11.05 39.92 -22.15
C LEU A 521 10.26 41.25 -22.28
N GLY A 522 9.61 41.49 -23.42
CA GLY A 522 8.82 42.68 -23.75
C GLY A 522 9.65 43.89 -24.13
N GLU A 523 10.87 44.01 -23.59
CA GLU A 523 11.81 45.09 -23.86
C GLU A 523 13.26 44.57 -23.84
N ILE A 524 14.16 45.34 -24.47
CA ILE A 524 15.60 45.05 -24.39
C ILE A 524 16.08 45.44 -22.99
N ARG A 525 16.74 44.51 -22.30
CA ARG A 525 17.32 44.73 -20.97
C ARG A 525 18.61 43.94 -20.82
N MET A 526 19.45 44.34 -19.87
CA MET A 526 20.65 43.59 -19.52
C MET A 526 20.26 42.28 -18.84
N VAL A 527 20.69 41.15 -19.41
CA VAL A 527 20.58 39.83 -18.79
C VAL A 527 21.96 39.40 -18.32
N ASN A 528 22.12 39.26 -17.02
CA ASN A 528 23.35 38.85 -16.37
C ASN A 528 23.49 37.33 -16.42
N SER A 529 22.45 36.60 -16.03
CA SER A 529 22.48 35.14 -15.96
C SER A 529 21.13 34.49 -16.25
N VAL A 530 21.18 33.26 -16.74
CA VAL A 530 20.02 32.39 -16.91
C VAL A 530 20.26 31.12 -16.09
N LYS A 531 19.26 30.75 -15.28
CA LYS A 531 19.23 29.49 -14.53
C LYS A 531 17.98 28.71 -14.91
N ILE A 532 18.13 27.43 -15.25
CA ILE A 532 17.03 26.53 -15.56
C ILE A 532 17.06 25.37 -14.60
N ARG A 533 15.89 24.94 -14.12
CA ARG A 533 15.75 23.90 -13.12
C ARG A 533 15.08 22.66 -13.72
N PHE A 534 15.60 21.49 -13.39
CA PHE A 534 15.09 20.21 -13.86
C PHE A 534 14.92 19.24 -12.69
N LEU A 535 13.88 18.43 -12.72
CA LEU A 535 13.74 17.32 -11.78
C LEU A 535 14.51 16.12 -12.30
N ASN A 536 15.25 15.44 -11.43
CA ASN A 536 15.79 14.11 -11.68
C ASN A 536 15.13 13.14 -10.70
N ASN A 537 14.29 12.24 -11.20
CA ASN A 537 13.62 11.21 -10.40
C ASN A 537 13.56 9.89 -11.20
N PRO A 538 14.63 9.08 -11.15
CA PRO A 538 14.73 7.86 -11.95
C PRO A 538 13.64 6.84 -11.62
N GLY A 539 13.20 6.77 -10.36
CA GLY A 539 12.11 5.88 -9.95
C GLY A 539 10.75 6.24 -10.57
N SER A 540 10.66 7.36 -11.27
CA SER A 540 9.50 7.77 -12.06
C SER A 540 9.87 8.07 -13.51
N TRP A 541 10.96 7.49 -14.02
CA TRP A 541 11.44 7.66 -15.39
C TRP A 541 11.79 9.11 -15.77
N ILE A 542 12.02 9.98 -14.79
CA ILE A 542 12.34 11.40 -14.99
C ILE A 542 13.84 11.62 -14.89
N PHE A 543 14.44 12.20 -15.92
CA PHE A 543 15.88 12.40 -16.01
C PHE A 543 16.22 13.85 -16.38
N GLY A 544 17.39 14.30 -15.94
CA GLY A 544 17.97 15.56 -16.41
C GLY A 544 18.28 15.54 -17.92
N PRO A 545 18.38 16.70 -18.56
CA PRO A 545 18.62 16.79 -19.99
C PRO A 545 20.05 16.37 -20.37
N GLU A 546 20.25 15.87 -21.59
CA GLU A 546 21.60 15.55 -22.11
C GLU A 546 22.48 16.81 -22.18
N PHE A 547 21.89 17.88 -22.69
CA PHE A 547 22.49 19.20 -22.77
C PHE A 547 21.41 20.27 -22.79
N VAL A 548 21.80 21.49 -22.47
CA VAL A 548 20.97 22.68 -22.61
C VAL A 548 21.67 23.68 -23.52
N ASP A 549 20.95 24.20 -24.51
CA ASP A 549 21.39 25.27 -25.39
C ASP A 549 20.58 26.55 -25.14
N ILE A 550 21.29 27.65 -24.94
CA ILE A 550 20.70 28.97 -24.68
C ILE A 550 21.18 29.93 -25.76
N ARG A 551 20.24 30.61 -26.40
CA ARG A 551 20.52 31.66 -27.40
C ARG A 551 19.75 32.92 -27.09
N SER A 552 20.34 34.05 -27.45
CA SER A 552 19.77 35.38 -27.17
C SER A 552 19.60 36.20 -28.45
N SER A 553 18.60 37.08 -28.46
CA SER A 553 18.35 38.02 -29.55
C SER A 553 17.75 39.32 -29.04
N VAL A 554 17.96 40.41 -29.78
CA VAL A 554 17.29 41.70 -29.54
C VAL A 554 16.12 41.94 -30.49
N ASP A 555 16.06 41.23 -31.62
CA ASP A 555 15.10 41.44 -32.71
C ASP A 555 14.15 40.25 -32.94
N GLY A 556 14.36 39.14 -32.24
CA GLY A 556 13.55 37.92 -32.33
C GLY A 556 13.77 37.12 -33.61
N LYS A 557 14.73 37.52 -34.46
CA LYS A 557 15.03 36.89 -35.76
C LYS A 557 16.44 36.34 -35.79
N ASN A 558 17.41 37.10 -35.30
CA ASN A 558 18.82 36.76 -35.28
C ASN A 558 19.24 36.34 -33.88
N PHE A 559 19.30 35.03 -33.65
CA PHE A 559 19.75 34.46 -32.37
C PHE A 559 21.26 34.24 -32.38
N THR A 560 21.94 34.75 -31.35
CA THR A 560 23.40 34.68 -31.16
C THR A 560 23.74 34.29 -29.73
N GLY A 561 25.03 34.03 -29.45
CA GLY A 561 25.48 33.68 -28.09
C GLY A 561 25.04 32.29 -27.65
N HIS A 562 25.39 31.28 -28.44
CA HIS A 562 25.13 29.86 -28.20
C HIS A 562 25.95 29.36 -27.00
N VAL A 563 25.31 29.27 -25.83
CA VAL A 563 25.88 28.59 -24.67
C VAL A 563 25.28 27.20 -24.61
N ARG A 564 26.08 26.21 -25.00
CA ARG A 564 25.74 24.80 -24.85
C ARG A 564 26.44 24.24 -23.61
N LEU A 565 25.64 23.83 -22.65
CA LEU A 565 26.10 23.20 -21.42
C LEU A 565 25.84 21.71 -21.55
N GLU A 566 26.90 20.97 -21.84
CA GLU A 566 26.91 19.51 -21.82
C GLU A 566 26.80 19.01 -20.36
N GLY A 567 26.19 17.85 -20.16
CA GLY A 567 26.02 17.23 -18.84
C GLY A 567 27.29 17.11 -17.98
N PRO A 568 27.11 17.22 -16.65
CA PRO A 568 27.01 16.02 -15.81
C PRO A 568 25.56 15.70 -15.42
N PHE A 569 24.59 16.39 -16.01
CA PHE A 569 23.12 16.27 -15.83
C PHE A 569 22.51 14.96 -16.35
N GLY A 570 23.33 14.08 -16.95
CA GLY A 570 22.92 12.77 -17.43
C GLY A 570 22.36 11.88 -16.30
N PRO A 571 21.92 10.65 -16.63
CA PRO A 571 21.03 9.89 -15.76
C PRO A 571 21.70 9.57 -14.41
N ASP A 572 21.40 10.40 -13.42
CA ASP A 572 21.75 10.27 -12.02
C ASP A 572 20.77 9.29 -11.39
N LYS A 573 21.24 8.43 -10.48
CA LYS A 573 20.41 7.43 -9.81
C LYS A 573 19.65 7.97 -8.61
N THR A 574 19.87 9.23 -8.25
CA THR A 574 19.32 9.85 -7.05
C THR A 574 18.20 10.84 -7.37
N LEU A 575 17.19 10.91 -6.49
CA LEU A 575 16.15 11.92 -6.57
C LEU A 575 16.73 13.29 -6.18
N ASN A 576 16.79 14.24 -7.11
CA ASN A 576 17.26 15.61 -6.83
C ASN A 576 16.68 16.63 -7.82
N ILE A 577 16.88 17.91 -7.52
CA ILE A 577 16.60 19.02 -8.44
C ILE A 577 17.93 19.51 -8.99
N GLN A 578 18.12 19.35 -10.30
CA GLN A 578 19.29 19.82 -11.00
C GLN A 578 19.09 21.27 -11.46
N SER A 579 20.17 22.02 -11.57
CA SER A 579 20.13 23.38 -12.08
C SER A 579 21.26 23.63 -13.05
N VAL A 580 20.90 24.17 -14.21
CA VAL A 580 21.83 24.66 -15.23
C VAL A 580 21.93 26.16 -15.05
N VAL A 581 23.15 26.71 -14.93
CA VAL A 581 23.37 28.15 -14.73
C VAL A 581 24.44 28.63 -15.71
N THR A 582 24.17 29.74 -16.40
CA THR A 582 25.16 30.43 -17.23
C THR A 582 25.07 31.95 -17.10
N SER A 583 26.21 32.62 -17.28
CA SER A 583 26.28 34.07 -17.47
C SER A 583 26.09 34.42 -18.95
N ILE A 584 25.26 35.42 -19.23
CA ILE A 584 25.06 35.97 -20.60
C ILE A 584 25.71 37.35 -20.73
N GLU A 585 25.55 38.21 -19.72
CA GLU A 585 26.11 39.57 -19.61
C GLU A 585 25.91 40.43 -20.88
N LYS A 586 24.69 40.42 -21.44
CA LYS A 586 24.35 41.15 -22.68
C LYS A 586 22.96 41.76 -22.64
N GLU A 587 22.73 42.73 -23.51
CA GLU A 587 21.39 43.23 -23.82
C GLU A 587 20.60 42.18 -24.61
N VAL A 588 19.47 41.77 -24.07
CA VAL A 588 18.61 40.73 -24.62
C VAL A 588 17.16 41.18 -24.53
N ARG A 589 16.37 40.82 -25.54
CA ARG A 589 14.90 40.87 -25.47
C ARG A 589 14.30 39.47 -25.58
N TYR A 590 14.86 38.64 -26.44
CA TYR A 590 14.38 37.30 -26.70
C TYR A 590 15.40 36.25 -26.25
N LEU A 591 14.94 35.23 -25.54
CA LEU A 591 15.74 34.06 -25.20
C LEU A 591 15.12 32.82 -25.82
N LYS A 592 15.94 32.01 -26.46
CA LYS A 592 15.57 30.67 -26.93
C LYS A 592 16.31 29.64 -26.10
N ILE A 593 15.56 28.78 -25.43
CA ILE A 593 16.04 27.72 -24.56
C ILE A 593 15.70 26.39 -25.21
N PHE A 594 16.69 25.52 -25.33
CA PHE A 594 16.51 24.14 -25.78
C PHE A 594 17.13 23.19 -24.76
N ALA A 595 16.39 22.21 -24.29
CA ALA A 595 16.91 21.15 -23.42
C ALA A 595 16.57 19.79 -24.03
N ALA A 596 17.62 19.02 -24.33
CA ALA A 596 17.52 17.72 -24.98
C ALA A 596 17.09 16.65 -23.98
N ASN A 597 15.97 15.99 -24.26
CA ASN A 597 15.56 14.80 -23.54
C ASN A 597 16.48 13.63 -23.93
N ILE A 598 16.76 12.72 -22.99
CA ILE A 598 17.52 11.49 -23.27
C ILE A 598 16.72 10.50 -24.14
N GLY A 599 15.43 10.76 -24.36
CA GLY A 599 14.52 10.00 -25.22
C GLY A 599 14.05 8.68 -24.62
N GLU A 600 15.01 7.85 -24.22
CA GLU A 600 14.78 6.51 -23.66
C GLU A 600 15.47 6.31 -22.31
N ASN A 601 14.87 5.45 -21.48
CA ASN A 601 15.40 5.09 -20.18
C ASN A 601 16.78 4.43 -20.32
N PRO A 602 17.75 4.81 -19.46
CA PRO A 602 19.10 4.25 -19.49
C PRO A 602 19.12 2.72 -19.32
N VAL A 603 20.18 2.08 -19.82
CA VAL A 603 20.38 0.62 -19.74
C VAL A 603 20.35 0.08 -18.31
N TRP A 604 20.76 0.89 -17.32
CA TRP A 604 20.76 0.50 -15.92
C TRP A 604 19.39 0.62 -15.23
N HIS A 605 18.43 1.30 -15.86
CA HIS A 605 17.09 1.48 -15.32
C HIS A 605 16.35 0.14 -15.21
N THR A 606 15.33 0.04 -14.36
CA THR A 606 14.53 -1.19 -14.21
C THR A 606 13.72 -1.53 -15.46
N GLU A 607 13.48 -0.54 -16.31
CA GLU A 607 12.79 -0.64 -17.60
C GLU A 607 13.57 0.06 -18.73
N PRO A 608 14.71 -0.50 -19.20
CA PRO A 608 15.50 0.08 -20.27
C PRO A 608 14.74 0.22 -21.58
N GLY A 609 14.99 1.30 -22.34
CA GLY A 609 14.37 1.53 -23.66
C GLY A 609 12.90 2.01 -23.62
N GLY A 610 12.29 2.10 -22.44
CA GLY A 610 11.03 2.83 -22.28
C GLY A 610 11.23 4.34 -22.47
N LYS A 611 10.16 5.11 -22.72
CA LYS A 611 10.28 6.57 -22.89
C LYS A 611 10.72 7.26 -21.60
N ALA A 612 11.66 8.19 -21.72
CA ALA A 612 12.13 9.02 -20.62
C ALA A 612 11.36 10.35 -20.53
N TRP A 613 11.14 10.81 -19.31
CA TRP A 613 10.55 12.11 -19.03
C TRP A 613 11.60 13.18 -18.80
N LEU A 614 11.37 14.37 -19.35
CA LEU A 614 12.07 15.60 -19.00
C LEU A 614 11.11 16.52 -18.25
N PHE A 615 11.51 16.99 -17.07
CA PHE A 615 10.68 17.86 -16.21
C PHE A 615 11.39 19.19 -15.96
N CYS A 616 10.71 20.30 -16.24
CA CYS A 616 11.20 21.66 -16.00
C CYS A 616 10.13 22.46 -15.24
N ASP A 617 10.51 23.17 -14.18
CA ASP A 617 9.60 24.04 -13.42
C ASP A 617 9.86 25.52 -13.72
N GLU A 618 11.12 25.95 -13.84
CA GLU A 618 11.46 27.38 -13.85
C GLU A 618 12.68 27.74 -14.71
N ILE A 619 12.56 28.88 -15.42
CA ILE A 619 13.61 29.55 -16.18
C ILE A 619 13.83 30.94 -15.58
N ILE A 620 14.81 31.02 -14.68
CA ILE A 620 15.11 32.20 -13.88
C ILE A 620 16.11 33.10 -14.62
N ILE A 621 15.70 34.32 -14.91
CA ILE A 621 16.50 35.32 -15.64
C ILE A 621 16.83 36.47 -14.68
N LYS A 622 18.12 36.83 -14.56
CA LYS A 622 18.61 37.92 -13.68
C LYS A 622 19.45 38.93 -14.42
#